data_AF-A0A835BRB2-F1
#
_entry.id   AF-A0A835BRB2-F1
#
_cell.length_a   1.000
_cell.length_b   1.000
_cell.length_c   1.000
_cell.angle_alpha   90.00
_cell.angle_beta   90.00
_cell.angle_gamma   90.00
#
_symmetry.space_group_name_H-M   'P 1'
#
loop_
_entity.id
_entity.type
_entity.pdbx_description
1 polymer ?
#
loop_
_entity_poly.entity_id
_entity_poly.type
_entity_poly.pdbx_seq_one_letter_code
_entity_poly.pdbx_strand_id
1 'polypeptide(L)'
;MHSLNLFSSFFYYIAGSGGVGPTTLASSFYLLGEDVITYNKGEEIKLKPYSGVLNIDFGKDVGKKNVYLLNLPEVKSAFKILDVPTVSARFGSDPFFWNWGMHTFANFLPTESLRDKKKVSKLVEVIDPIVRTIDGIAGECVSMRVDLEYSNGQNIFGLFTHRKLSKSVGYAAAAFVLAILEGNTQPGVWFPEEVRGAFCRSKT
;
A
#
# COMPACT_ATOMS: atom_id res chain seq x y z
N MET A 1 6.63 10.86 27.41
CA MET A 1 5.49 10.38 26.60
C MET A 1 5.29 8.91 26.93
N HIS A 2 4.15 8.51 27.49
CA HIS A 2 3.85 7.09 27.68
C HIS A 2 3.74 6.45 26.29
N SER A 3 4.60 5.45 26.04
CA SER A 3 4.50 4.56 24.88
C SER A 3 3.16 3.83 24.97
N LEU A 4 2.12 4.40 24.36
CA LEU A 4 0.94 3.63 24.00
C LEU A 4 1.44 2.52 23.10
N ASN A 5 1.30 1.27 23.52
CA ASN A 5 1.50 0.14 22.61
C ASN A 5 0.41 0.27 21.54
N LEU A 6 0.78 0.92 20.46
CA LEU A 6 -0.07 1.26 19.33
C LEU A 6 0.22 0.26 18.23
N PHE A 7 -0.82 -0.41 17.77
CA PHE A 7 -0.74 -1.29 16.62
C PHE A 7 -1.33 -0.55 15.42
N SER A 8 -0.53 -0.37 14.38
CA SER A 8 -1.00 0.24 13.13
C SER A 8 -1.01 -0.78 12.01
N SER A 9 -2.16 -0.94 11.36
CA SER A 9 -2.28 -1.78 10.17
C SER A 9 -2.81 -0.99 9.00
N PHE A 10 -2.02 -1.00 7.92
CA PHE A 10 -2.39 -0.41 6.65
C PHE A 10 -3.01 -1.47 5.75
N PHE A 11 -4.21 -1.21 5.26
CA PHE A 11 -4.92 -2.08 4.35
C PHE A 11 -5.22 -1.31 3.07
N TYR A 12 -4.84 -1.89 1.95
CA TYR A 12 -5.05 -1.31 0.63
C TYR A 12 -5.89 -2.25 -0.22
N TYR A 13 -6.75 -1.65 -1.03
CA TYR A 13 -7.56 -2.33 -2.01
C TYR A 13 -7.54 -1.56 -3.33
N ILE A 14 -7.42 -2.27 -4.44
CA ILE A 14 -7.71 -1.74 -5.77
C ILE A 14 -8.66 -2.66 -6.53
N ALA A 15 -9.48 -2.10 -7.41
CA ALA A 15 -10.18 -2.84 -8.43
C ALA A 15 -9.35 -2.82 -9.73
N GLY A 16 -9.19 -3.99 -10.36
CA GLY A 16 -8.31 -4.15 -11.52
C GLY A 16 -6.89 -3.70 -11.20
N SER A 17 -6.26 -2.97 -12.12
CA SER A 17 -5.00 -2.26 -11.95
C SER A 17 -5.17 -0.85 -11.36
N GLY A 18 -6.41 -0.44 -11.06
CA GLY A 18 -6.77 0.94 -10.76
C GLY A 18 -6.72 1.87 -11.98
N GLY A 19 -6.71 1.32 -13.20
CA GLY A 19 -6.57 2.09 -14.45
C GLY A 19 -5.16 2.65 -14.68
N VAL A 20 -4.18 2.16 -13.92
CA VAL A 20 -2.75 2.54 -14.02
C VAL A 20 -1.98 1.56 -14.93
N GLY A 21 -2.62 0.46 -15.32
CA GLY A 21 -2.16 -0.46 -16.36
C GLY A 21 -0.91 -1.25 -15.96
N PRO A 22 0.05 -1.45 -16.88
CA PRO A 22 1.17 -2.37 -16.68
C PRO A 22 2.13 -1.94 -15.56
N THR A 23 2.12 -0.67 -15.17
CA THR A 23 2.98 -0.14 -14.10
C THR A 23 2.62 -0.73 -12.74
N THR A 24 1.32 -0.81 -12.41
CA THR A 24 0.85 -1.45 -11.17
C THR A 24 1.29 -2.90 -11.15
N LEU A 25 1.09 -3.61 -12.26
CA LEU A 25 1.49 -5.00 -12.39
C LEU A 25 3.00 -5.22 -12.16
N ALA A 26 3.84 -4.39 -12.80
CA ALA A 26 5.28 -4.45 -12.64
C ALA A 26 5.69 -4.22 -11.18
N SER A 27 5.14 -3.18 -10.53
CA SER A 27 5.42 -2.92 -9.12
C SER A 27 5.00 -4.08 -8.22
N SER A 28 3.84 -4.69 -8.46
CA SER A 28 3.41 -5.86 -7.71
C SER A 28 4.36 -7.04 -7.88
N PHE A 29 4.88 -7.30 -9.08
CA PHE A 29 5.87 -8.36 -9.29
C PHE A 29 7.19 -8.10 -8.57
N TYR A 30 7.69 -6.86 -8.57
CA TYR A 30 8.88 -6.53 -7.79
C TYR A 30 8.65 -6.77 -6.29
N LEU A 31 7.49 -6.37 -5.77
CA LEU A 31 7.12 -6.61 -4.37
C LEU A 31 6.99 -8.10 -4.02
N LEU A 32 6.61 -8.96 -4.98
CA LEU A 32 6.64 -10.41 -4.77
C LEU A 32 8.06 -10.98 -4.67
N GLY A 33 9.06 -10.27 -5.21
CA GLY A 33 10.47 -10.64 -5.13
C GLY A 33 11.16 -10.17 -3.84
N GLU A 34 10.45 -9.51 -2.93
CA GLU A 34 11.02 -8.95 -1.70
C GLU A 34 10.46 -9.64 -0.45
N ASP A 35 11.29 -9.74 0.59
CA ASP A 35 10.78 -10.07 1.92
C ASP A 35 9.89 -8.92 2.39
N VAL A 36 8.75 -9.26 3.00
CA VAL A 36 7.89 -8.26 3.63
C VAL A 36 8.47 -7.89 4.97
N ILE A 37 8.81 -6.61 5.14
CA ILE A 37 9.22 -6.08 6.43
C ILE A 37 7.99 -5.64 7.22
N THR A 38 7.88 -6.13 8.45
CA THR A 38 6.89 -5.70 9.44
C THR A 38 7.60 -5.41 10.75
N TYR A 39 6.98 -4.64 11.64
CA TYR A 39 7.49 -4.42 12.97
C TYR A 39 6.52 -4.98 14.00
N ASN A 40 7.02 -5.63 15.04
CA ASN A 40 6.23 -6.13 16.15
C ASN A 40 6.92 -5.85 17.47
N LYS A 41 6.28 -5.03 18.32
CA LYS A 41 6.80 -4.64 19.63
C LYS A 41 8.25 -4.10 19.57
N GLY A 42 8.57 -3.32 18.53
CA GLY A 42 9.89 -2.75 18.34
C GLY A 42 10.85 -3.59 17.49
N GLU A 43 10.51 -4.84 17.18
CA GLU A 43 11.38 -5.76 16.45
C GLU A 43 11.01 -5.87 14.98
N GLU A 44 12.01 -5.85 14.10
CA GLU A 44 11.83 -6.08 12.67
C GLU A 44 11.61 -7.57 12.38
N ILE A 45 10.52 -7.89 11.69
CA ILE A 45 10.17 -9.26 11.28
C ILE A 45 10.10 -9.31 9.76
N LYS A 46 10.80 -10.29 9.19
CA LYS A 46 10.74 -10.63 7.77
C LYS A 46 9.71 -11.74 7.53
N LEU A 47 8.78 -11.48 6.63
CA LEU A 47 7.70 -12.40 6.27
C LEU A 47 7.65 -12.63 4.77
N LYS A 48 6.99 -13.72 4.36
CA LYS A 48 6.82 -14.03 2.94
C LYS A 48 5.80 -13.07 2.30
N PRO A 49 6.08 -12.52 1.10
CA PRO A 49 5.08 -11.76 0.37
C PRO A 49 3.88 -12.62 0.03
N TYR A 50 2.73 -11.97 -0.09
CA TYR A 50 1.48 -12.61 -0.44
C TYR A 50 1.01 -13.70 0.54
N SER A 51 1.38 -13.58 1.83
CA SER A 51 0.98 -14.46 2.92
C SER A 51 0.13 -13.73 3.96
N GLY A 52 -0.24 -14.41 5.07
CA GLY A 52 -0.91 -13.77 6.20
C GLY A 52 -2.23 -13.09 5.85
N VAL A 53 -3.08 -13.80 5.08
CA VAL A 53 -4.33 -13.28 4.54
C VAL A 53 -5.27 -12.81 5.66
N LEU A 54 -5.86 -11.63 5.49
CA LEU A 54 -6.93 -11.11 6.33
C LEU A 54 -8.13 -10.75 5.47
N ASN A 55 -9.33 -10.84 6.04
CA ASN A 55 -10.56 -10.38 5.41
C ASN A 55 -10.97 -9.04 6.04
N ILE A 56 -10.79 -7.94 5.29
CA ILE A 56 -10.98 -6.58 5.78
C ILE A 56 -12.18 -5.94 5.08
N ASP A 57 -13.01 -5.25 5.86
CA ASP A 57 -14.14 -4.48 5.36
C ASP A 57 -13.71 -3.05 5.03
N PHE A 58 -13.80 -2.68 3.75
CA PHE A 58 -13.50 -1.33 3.24
C PHE A 58 -14.76 -0.45 3.15
N GLY A 59 -15.82 -0.81 3.88
CA GLY A 59 -17.07 -0.06 3.93
C GLY A 59 -17.97 -0.33 2.73
N LYS A 60 -19.14 0.33 2.72
CA LYS A 60 -20.27 0.02 1.82
C LYS A 60 -19.92 -0.01 0.32
N ASP A 61 -18.98 0.80 -0.14
CA ASP A 61 -18.70 1.00 -1.56
C ASP A 61 -17.74 -0.06 -2.14
N VAL A 62 -17.03 -0.79 -1.28
CA VAL A 62 -16.04 -1.82 -1.66
C VAL A 62 -16.38 -3.18 -1.04
N GLY A 63 -16.85 -3.17 0.20
CA GLY A 63 -17.16 -4.35 0.98
C GLY A 63 -15.93 -5.08 1.49
N LYS A 64 -16.11 -6.36 1.81
CA LYS A 64 -15.06 -7.22 2.38
C LYS A 64 -14.12 -7.74 1.31
N LYS A 65 -12.82 -7.64 1.56
CA LYS A 65 -11.75 -8.07 0.65
C LYS A 65 -10.68 -8.86 1.38
N ASN A 66 -10.13 -9.86 0.69
CA ASN A 66 -8.95 -10.55 1.15
C ASN A 66 -7.72 -9.71 0.82
N VAL A 67 -6.90 -9.44 1.82
CA VAL A 67 -5.67 -8.66 1.72
C VAL A 67 -4.48 -9.47 2.21
N TYR A 68 -3.33 -9.28 1.58
CA TYR A 68 -2.13 -10.10 1.76
C TYR A 68 -0.92 -9.23 2.08
N LEU A 69 0.03 -9.76 2.84
CA LEU A 69 1.25 -9.04 3.20
C LEU A 69 2.06 -8.62 1.97
N LEU A 70 2.45 -7.35 1.91
CA LEU A 70 3.37 -6.80 0.90
C LEU A 70 4.32 -5.79 1.55
N ASN A 71 5.51 -5.66 0.99
CA ASN A 71 6.56 -4.77 1.48
C ASN A 71 6.27 -3.31 1.09
N LEU A 72 5.50 -2.58 1.90
CA LEU A 72 5.11 -1.20 1.59
C LEU A 72 5.92 -0.18 2.41
N PRO A 73 6.31 0.96 1.79
CA PRO A 73 7.22 1.92 2.41
C PRO A 73 6.68 2.53 3.70
N GLU A 74 5.36 2.70 3.82
CA GLU A 74 4.69 3.29 4.97
C GLU A 74 4.93 2.50 6.26
N VAL A 75 5.22 1.20 6.16
CA VAL A 75 5.53 0.36 7.33
C VAL A 75 6.79 0.86 8.04
N LYS A 76 7.83 1.15 7.25
CA LYS A 76 9.12 1.59 7.78
C LYS A 76 9.07 3.02 8.26
N SER A 77 8.39 3.91 7.54
CA SER A 77 8.28 5.31 7.95
C SER A 77 7.35 5.48 9.15
N ALA A 78 6.23 4.77 9.24
CA ALA A 78 5.40 4.77 10.46
C ALA A 78 6.17 4.25 11.69
N PHE A 79 6.99 3.21 11.53
CA PHE A 79 7.85 2.74 12.61
C PHE A 79 8.90 3.78 13.02
N LYS A 80 9.64 4.35 12.06
CA LYS A 80 10.80 5.22 12.34
C LYS A 80 10.47 6.67 12.63
N ILE A 81 9.37 7.18 12.09
CA ILE A 81 8.99 8.61 12.13
C ILE A 81 7.85 8.83 13.12
N LEU A 82 6.88 7.91 13.17
CA LEU A 82 5.72 8.02 14.06
C LEU A 82 5.87 7.20 15.35
N ASP A 83 7.01 6.53 15.55
CA ASP A 83 7.33 5.70 16.71
C ASP A 83 6.27 4.64 17.04
N VAL A 84 5.63 4.08 16.01
CA VAL A 84 4.61 3.02 16.19
C VAL A 84 5.32 1.66 16.35
N PRO A 85 5.23 0.97 17.50
CA PRO A 85 6.05 -0.20 17.79
C PRO A 85 5.63 -1.46 17.01
N THR A 86 4.38 -1.53 16.56
CA THR A 86 3.89 -2.66 15.76
C THR A 86 3.17 -2.15 14.52
N VAL A 87 3.71 -2.49 13.35
CA VAL A 87 3.25 -1.99 12.05
C VAL A 87 3.27 -3.10 11.01
N SER A 88 2.19 -3.21 10.24
CA SER A 88 2.15 -4.08 9.05
C SER A 88 1.30 -3.46 7.95
N ALA A 89 1.55 -3.88 6.71
CA ALA A 89 0.73 -3.48 5.57
C ALA A 89 0.29 -4.68 4.74
N ARG A 90 -0.95 -4.61 4.24
CA ARG A 90 -1.52 -5.63 3.36
C ARG A 90 -2.28 -5.01 2.20
N PHE A 91 -2.31 -5.74 1.10
CA PHE A 91 -2.90 -5.32 -0.16
C PHE A 91 -3.79 -6.41 -0.74
N GLY A 92 -4.94 -6.01 -1.27
CA GLY A 92 -5.85 -6.89 -2.00
C GLY A 92 -6.27 -6.26 -3.33
N SER A 93 -6.59 -7.11 -4.29
CA SER A 93 -7.12 -6.66 -5.59
C SER A 93 -8.39 -7.41 -5.94
N ASP A 94 -9.30 -6.73 -6.62
CA ASP A 94 -10.30 -7.39 -7.45
C ASP A 94 -9.78 -7.54 -8.89
N PRO A 95 -10.29 -8.53 -9.63
CA PRO A 95 -11.18 -9.60 -9.19
C PRO A 95 -10.44 -10.62 -8.32
N PHE A 96 -11.15 -11.33 -7.44
CA PHE A 96 -10.53 -12.18 -6.41
C PHE A 96 -9.56 -13.24 -6.95
N PHE A 97 -9.78 -13.76 -8.17
CA PHE A 97 -8.89 -14.75 -8.80
C PHE A 97 -7.51 -14.18 -9.14
N TRP A 98 -7.39 -12.87 -9.31
CA TRP A 98 -6.10 -12.20 -9.47
C TRP A 98 -5.21 -12.47 -8.27
N ASN A 99 -5.79 -12.47 -7.07
CA ASN A 99 -5.05 -12.75 -5.85
C ASN A 99 -4.51 -14.18 -5.83
N TRP A 100 -5.24 -15.14 -6.40
CA TRP A 100 -4.74 -16.51 -6.55
C TRP A 100 -3.57 -16.60 -7.53
N GLY A 101 -3.61 -15.83 -8.63
CA GLY A 101 -2.50 -15.68 -9.56
C GLY A 101 -1.26 -15.11 -8.90
N MET A 102 -1.41 -14.02 -8.15
CA MET A 102 -0.32 -13.38 -7.40
C MET A 102 0.26 -14.31 -6.32
N HIS A 103 -0.58 -15.03 -5.59
CA HIS A 103 -0.15 -16.06 -4.65
C HIS A 103 0.66 -17.15 -5.36
N THR A 104 0.21 -17.61 -6.52
CA THR A 104 0.94 -18.60 -7.32
C THR A 104 2.31 -18.06 -7.73
N PHE A 105 2.37 -16.84 -8.28
CA PHE A 105 3.64 -16.22 -8.66
C PHE A 105 4.61 -16.06 -7.48
N ALA A 106 4.11 -15.66 -6.31
CA ALA A 106 4.91 -15.50 -5.09
C ALA A 106 5.50 -16.82 -4.56
N ASN A 107 4.89 -17.97 -4.88
CA ASN A 107 5.30 -19.27 -4.39
C ASN A 107 6.13 -20.08 -5.41
N PHE A 108 5.91 -19.85 -6.71
CA PHE A 108 6.49 -20.69 -7.76
C PHE A 108 7.48 -19.98 -8.68
N LEU A 109 7.48 -18.65 -8.77
CA LEU A 109 8.50 -17.94 -9.53
C LEU A 109 9.77 -17.76 -8.69
N PRO A 110 10.97 -18.03 -9.26
CA PRO A 110 12.22 -17.74 -8.58
C PRO A 110 12.33 -16.24 -8.27
N THR A 111 12.72 -15.92 -7.04
CA THR A 111 12.89 -14.53 -6.56
C THR A 111 13.82 -13.71 -7.46
N GLU A 112 14.87 -14.33 -8.00
CA GLU A 112 15.80 -13.70 -8.94
C GLU A 112 15.11 -13.25 -10.22
N SER A 113 14.07 -13.96 -10.65
CA SER A 113 13.30 -13.60 -11.84
C SER A 113 12.33 -12.45 -11.57
N LEU A 114 11.81 -12.35 -10.35
CA LEU A 114 10.97 -11.22 -9.91
C LEU A 114 11.77 -9.95 -9.64
N ARG A 115 13.09 -10.06 -9.42
CA ARG A 115 14.01 -8.92 -9.28
C ARG A 115 14.66 -8.48 -10.60
N ASP A 116 14.56 -9.29 -11.65
CA ASP A 116 15.14 -8.99 -12.97
C ASP A 116 14.17 -8.14 -13.80
N LYS A 117 14.57 -6.89 -14.07
CA LYS A 117 13.77 -5.93 -14.84
C LYS A 117 13.37 -6.45 -16.22
N LYS A 118 14.25 -7.14 -16.95
CA LYS A 118 13.94 -7.65 -18.29
C LYS A 118 12.90 -8.76 -18.23
N LYS A 119 13.03 -9.67 -17.26
CA LYS A 119 12.07 -10.76 -17.07
C LYS A 119 10.71 -10.23 -16.61
N VAL A 120 10.68 -9.30 -15.66
CA VAL A 120 9.44 -8.65 -15.21
C VAL A 120 8.77 -7.89 -16.35
N SER A 121 9.51 -7.09 -17.13
CA SER A 121 8.94 -6.39 -18.28
C SER A 121 8.31 -7.35 -19.30
N LYS A 122 8.99 -8.46 -19.62
CA LYS A 122 8.43 -9.46 -20.54
C LYS A 122 7.18 -10.13 -19.98
N LEU A 123 7.17 -10.44 -18.68
CA LEU A 123 6.00 -11.01 -18.00
C LEU A 123 4.81 -10.03 -18.02
N VAL A 124 5.08 -8.74 -17.79
CA VAL A 124 4.10 -7.66 -17.85
C VAL A 124 3.53 -7.52 -19.26
N GLU A 125 4.36 -7.52 -20.31
CA GLU A 125 3.90 -7.44 -21.71
C GLU A 125 2.93 -8.57 -22.07
N VAL A 126 3.18 -9.78 -21.57
CA VAL A 126 2.30 -10.95 -21.81
C VAL A 126 0.96 -10.81 -21.08
N ILE A 127 0.97 -10.23 -19.87
CA ILE A 127 -0.20 -10.19 -18.99
C ILE A 127 -1.01 -8.89 -19.16
N ASP A 128 -0.42 -7.81 -19.68
CA ASP A 128 -1.07 -6.49 -19.84
C ASP A 128 -2.41 -6.55 -20.61
N PRO A 129 -2.56 -7.30 -21.72
CA PRO A 129 -3.85 -7.40 -22.42
C PRO A 129 -4.96 -7.99 -21.54
N ILE A 130 -4.61 -8.95 -20.68
CA ILE A 130 -5.53 -9.57 -19.73
C ILE A 130 -5.92 -8.55 -18.66
N VAL A 131 -4.94 -7.81 -18.12
CA VAL A 131 -5.18 -6.78 -17.11
C VAL A 131 -6.10 -5.67 -17.64
N ARG A 132 -5.87 -5.16 -18.85
CA ARG A 132 -6.74 -4.15 -19.47
C ARG A 132 -8.18 -4.63 -19.65
N THR A 133 -8.35 -5.92 -19.96
CA THR A 133 -9.68 -6.53 -20.07
C THR A 133 -10.35 -6.60 -18.69
N ILE A 134 -9.59 -6.98 -17.67
CA ILE A 134 -10.06 -7.02 -16.28
C ILE A 134 -10.41 -5.62 -15.77
N ASP A 135 -9.62 -4.60 -16.08
CA ASP A 135 -9.88 -3.20 -15.68
C ASP A 135 -11.25 -2.71 -16.16
N GLY A 136 -11.61 -3.06 -17.40
CA GLY A 136 -12.92 -2.72 -17.96
C GLY A 136 -14.10 -3.37 -17.24
N ILE A 137 -13.87 -4.48 -16.53
CA ILE A 137 -14.90 -5.25 -15.83
C ILE A 137 -14.93 -4.94 -14.33
N ALA A 138 -13.77 -4.92 -13.68
CA ALA A 138 -13.62 -4.70 -12.24
C ALA A 138 -13.76 -3.22 -11.84
N GLY A 139 -13.50 -2.30 -12.78
CA GLY A 139 -13.41 -0.87 -12.51
C GLY A 139 -12.04 -0.46 -11.96
N GLU A 140 -11.93 0.79 -11.52
CA GLU A 140 -10.65 1.44 -11.16
C GLU A 140 -10.62 1.95 -9.70
N CYS A 141 -11.53 1.43 -8.86
CA CYS A 141 -11.68 1.88 -7.48
C CYS A 141 -10.42 1.62 -6.65
N VAL A 142 -10.12 2.52 -5.71
CA VAL A 142 -9.12 2.33 -4.66
C VAL A 142 -9.75 2.58 -3.31
N SER A 143 -9.35 1.80 -2.31
CA SER A 143 -9.63 2.10 -0.92
C SER A 143 -8.40 1.85 -0.05
N MET A 144 -8.18 2.73 0.91
CA MET A 144 -7.14 2.64 1.92
C MET A 144 -7.81 2.72 3.29
N ARG A 145 -7.51 1.76 4.15
CA ARG A 145 -7.96 1.71 5.53
C ARG A 145 -6.74 1.64 6.44
N VAL A 146 -6.73 2.46 7.48
CA VAL A 146 -5.67 2.46 8.49
C VAL A 146 -6.32 2.18 9.83
N ASP A 147 -5.98 1.04 10.42
CA ASP A 147 -6.46 0.65 11.73
C ASP A 147 -5.43 1.04 12.78
N LEU A 148 -5.90 1.65 13.85
CA LEU A 148 -5.14 1.96 15.05
C LEU A 148 -5.80 1.26 16.23
N GLU A 149 -5.06 0.32 16.81
CA GLU A 149 -5.44 -0.40 18.02
C GLU A 149 -4.57 0.07 19.18
N TYR A 150 -5.23 0.52 20.24
CA TYR A 150 -4.61 1.01 21.46
C TYR A 150 -4.52 -0.09 22.51
N SER A 151 -3.52 -0.01 23.38
CA SER A 151 -3.31 -0.97 24.47
C SER A 151 -4.48 -1.13 25.45
N ASN A 152 -5.42 -0.18 25.47
CA ASN A 152 -6.64 -0.23 26.27
C ASN A 152 -7.80 -0.98 25.56
N GLY A 153 -7.54 -1.56 24.39
CA GLY A 153 -8.54 -2.26 23.56
C GLY A 153 -9.40 -1.34 22.69
N GLN A 154 -9.17 -0.03 22.71
CA GLN A 154 -9.85 0.88 21.79
C GLN A 154 -9.30 0.69 20.38
N ASN A 155 -10.21 0.59 19.40
CA ASN A 155 -9.88 0.51 17.99
C ASN A 155 -10.55 1.66 17.25
N ILE A 156 -9.76 2.42 16.50
CA ILE A 156 -10.25 3.42 15.54
C ILE A 156 -9.70 3.09 14.17
N PHE A 157 -10.42 3.45 13.12
CA PHE A 157 -9.91 3.34 11.77
C PHE A 157 -10.21 4.57 10.95
N GLY A 158 -9.28 4.93 10.07
CA GLY A 158 -9.50 5.85 8.97
C GLY A 158 -9.80 5.06 7.70
N LEU A 159 -10.75 5.54 6.89
CA LEU A 159 -11.10 4.95 5.60
C LEU A 159 -11.14 6.03 4.53
N PHE A 160 -10.38 5.81 3.46
CA PHE A 160 -10.39 6.63 2.26
C PHE A 160 -10.78 5.76 1.06
N THR A 161 -11.73 6.21 0.25
CA THR A 161 -12.16 5.49 -0.95
C THR A 161 -12.34 6.47 -2.11
N HIS A 162 -11.85 6.08 -3.29
CA HIS A 162 -12.02 6.86 -4.50
C HIS A 162 -12.31 5.95 -5.71
N ARG A 163 -13.23 6.36 -6.59
CA ARG A 163 -13.66 5.53 -7.73
C ARG A 163 -12.58 5.28 -8.79
N LYS A 164 -11.53 6.10 -8.81
CA LYS A 164 -10.42 6.04 -9.79
C LYS A 164 -9.08 6.26 -9.11
N LEU A 165 -8.25 5.22 -9.01
CA LEU A 165 -6.91 5.30 -8.40
C LEU A 165 -6.04 6.39 -9.04
N SER A 166 -6.02 6.45 -10.38
CA SER A 166 -5.22 7.44 -11.13
C SER A 166 -5.53 8.88 -10.71
N LYS A 167 -6.82 9.21 -10.55
CA LYS A 167 -7.25 10.54 -10.10
C LYS A 167 -6.91 10.81 -8.63
N SER A 168 -7.09 9.85 -7.73
CA SER A 168 -6.78 10.07 -6.31
C SER A 168 -5.30 10.26 -6.07
N VAL A 169 -4.44 9.48 -6.75
CA VAL A 169 -2.99 9.68 -6.71
C VAL A 169 -2.61 11.03 -7.31
N GLY A 170 -3.25 11.42 -8.42
CA GLY A 170 -3.06 12.75 -9.02
C GLY A 170 -3.43 13.89 -8.07
N TYR A 171 -4.54 13.78 -7.33
CA TYR A 171 -4.94 14.77 -6.34
C TYR A 171 -3.97 14.83 -5.16
N ALA A 172 -3.50 13.68 -4.65
CA ALA A 172 -2.51 13.64 -3.59
C ALA A 172 -1.19 14.30 -4.02
N ALA A 173 -0.69 13.97 -5.23
CA ALA A 173 0.51 14.58 -5.78
C ALA A 173 0.34 16.11 -5.95
N ALA A 174 -0.81 16.55 -6.48
CA ALA A 174 -1.10 17.97 -6.64
C ALA A 174 -1.14 18.71 -5.28
N ALA A 175 -1.70 18.09 -4.24
CA ALA A 175 -1.73 18.66 -2.89
C ALA A 175 -0.32 18.87 -2.32
N PHE A 176 0.59 17.89 -2.47
CA PHE A 176 1.99 18.07 -2.05
C PHE A 176 2.71 19.16 -2.85
N VAL A 177 2.49 19.22 -4.17
CA VAL A 177 3.06 20.29 -5.00
C VAL A 177 2.55 21.65 -4.56
N LEU A 178 1.26 21.78 -4.27
CA LEU A 178 0.68 23.03 -3.77
C LEU A 178 1.32 23.45 -2.45
N ALA A 179 1.46 22.53 -1.49
CA ALA A 179 2.11 22.81 -0.21
C ALA A 179 3.56 23.30 -0.39
N ILE A 180 4.30 22.73 -1.35
CA ILE A 180 5.66 23.19 -1.68
C ILE A 180 5.63 24.61 -2.25
N LEU A 181 4.73 24.89 -3.21
CA LEU A 181 4.63 26.19 -3.86
C LEU A 181 4.17 27.31 -2.92
N GLU A 182 3.34 26.97 -1.93
CA GLU A 182 2.88 27.89 -0.89
C GLU A 182 3.95 28.15 0.20
N GLY A 183 5.08 27.45 0.15
CA GLY A 183 6.14 27.56 1.17
C GLY A 183 5.82 26.86 2.49
N ASN A 184 4.88 25.89 2.48
CA ASN A 184 4.48 25.11 3.64
C ASN A 184 5.41 23.91 3.92
N THR A 185 6.53 23.79 3.21
CA THR A 185 7.51 22.68 3.35
C THR A 185 8.93 23.20 3.57
N GLN A 186 9.82 22.32 4.06
CA GLN A 186 11.24 22.63 4.22
C GLN A 186 12.08 22.03 3.08
N PRO A 187 13.23 22.62 2.71
CA PRO A 187 14.19 21.98 1.80
C PRO A 187 14.65 20.62 2.35
N GLY A 188 14.67 19.59 1.50
CA GLY A 188 15.11 18.25 1.87
C GLY A 188 14.34 17.13 1.17
N VAL A 189 14.61 15.90 1.60
CA VAL A 189 13.83 14.71 1.22
C VAL A 189 13.04 14.29 2.44
N TRP A 190 11.72 14.24 2.31
CA TRP A 190 10.81 14.00 3.42
C TRP A 190 9.79 12.94 3.04
N PHE A 191 9.40 12.12 4.01
CA PHE A 191 8.20 11.30 3.93
C PHE A 191 6.94 12.15 4.16
N PRO A 192 5.78 11.76 3.59
CA PRO A 192 4.52 12.48 3.78
C PRO A 192 4.10 12.73 5.24
N GLU A 193 4.39 11.79 6.14
CA GLU A 193 4.07 11.86 7.56
C GLU A 193 5.04 12.74 8.37
N GLU A 194 6.17 13.15 7.80
CA GLU A 194 7.07 14.09 8.45
C GLU A 194 6.45 15.49 8.42
N VAL A 195 6.40 16.14 9.58
CA VAL A 195 5.86 17.51 9.74
C VAL A 195 6.47 18.49 8.73
N ARG A 196 7.76 18.31 8.40
CA ARG A 196 8.50 19.15 7.47
C ARG A 196 8.15 18.92 5.99
N GLY A 197 7.56 17.76 5.66
CA GLY A 197 7.24 17.34 4.30
C GLY A 197 5.86 17.75 3.80
N ALA A 198 4.89 17.96 4.71
CA ALA A 198 3.50 18.22 4.32
C ALA A 198 2.82 19.42 5.01
N PHE A 199 3.25 19.80 6.22
CA PHE A 199 2.58 20.85 6.99
C PHE A 199 3.56 21.55 7.95
N CYS A 200 4.28 22.56 7.44
CA CYS A 200 4.82 23.59 8.33
C CYS A 200 3.64 24.46 8.79
N ARG A 201 3.36 24.51 10.11
CA ARG A 201 2.47 25.54 10.67
C ARG A 201 2.96 26.90 10.17
N SER A 202 2.06 27.70 9.59
CA SER A 202 2.35 29.09 9.27
C SER A 202 2.88 29.76 10.54
N LYS A 203 4.05 30.40 10.45
CA LYS A 203 4.48 31.34 11.47
C LYS A 203 3.53 32.53 11.45
N THR A 204 2.47 32.47 12.26
CA THR A 204 1.79 33.67 12.77
C THR A 204 2.40 34.02 14.11
#